data_AF-K2PWQ0-F1
#
_entry.id   AF-K2PWQ0-F1
#
_cell.length_a   1.000
_cell.length_b   1.000
_cell.length_c   1.000
_cell.angle_alpha   90.00
_cell.angle_beta   90.00
_cell.angle_gamma   90.00
#
_symmetry.space_group_name_H-M   'P 1'
#
loop_
_entity.id
_entity.type
_entity.pdbx_description
1 polymer ?
#
loop_
_entity_poly.entity_id
_entity_poly.type
_entity_poly.pdbx_seq_one_letter_code
_entity_poly.pdbx_strand_id
1 'polypeptide(L)'
;MQGYIGADCTANLNTDYRLNLTKHIDHEFEEEASISRSKDGHNGVFTRERKLTLKRLVFLIMTFKTSVQRDLDRFYKALSDDDFNIREVTKGALSQARSKLTPWDFKRLNEITAEYFYREVSYDTW
;
A
#
# COMPACT_ATOMS: atom_id res chain seq x y z
N MET A 1 12.45 -26.98 -32.08
CA MET A 1 12.70 -26.02 -30.98
C MET A 1 11.34 -25.49 -30.55
N GLN A 2 10.74 -26.12 -29.54
CA GLN A 2 9.42 -25.80 -29.03
C GLN A 2 9.51 -24.53 -28.18
N GLY A 3 8.76 -23.49 -28.55
CA GLY A 3 8.75 -22.21 -27.84
C GLY A 3 8.21 -22.33 -26.42
N TYR A 4 8.77 -21.51 -25.53
CA TYR A 4 8.32 -21.31 -24.16
C TYR A 4 6.86 -20.85 -24.18
N ILE A 5 5.93 -21.73 -23.81
CA ILE A 5 4.54 -21.36 -23.56
C ILE A 5 4.56 -20.69 -22.20
N GLY A 6 4.30 -19.37 -22.17
CA GLY A 6 4.25 -18.60 -20.93
C GLY A 6 3.39 -19.35 -19.92
N ALA A 7 4.01 -19.70 -18.79
CA ALA A 7 3.32 -20.36 -17.70
C ALA A 7 2.12 -19.50 -17.32
N ASP A 8 0.93 -20.06 -17.51
CA ASP A 8 -0.28 -19.51 -16.96
C ASP A 8 -0.16 -19.65 -15.44
N CYS A 9 0.25 -18.57 -14.77
CA CYS A 9 0.29 -18.50 -13.32
C CYS A 9 -1.14 -18.42 -12.77
N THR A 10 -1.99 -19.38 -13.12
CA THR A 10 -3.18 -19.71 -12.33
C THR A 10 -2.71 -20.50 -11.12
N ALA A 11 -1.85 -19.90 -10.28
CA ALA A 11 -1.87 -20.22 -8.87
C ALA A 11 -3.34 -20.13 -8.49
N ASN A 12 -3.90 -21.22 -7.96
CA ASN A 12 -5.31 -21.36 -7.64
C ASN A 12 -5.64 -20.39 -6.50
N LEU A 13 -5.70 -19.11 -6.85
CA LEU A 13 -5.95 -17.98 -5.97
C LEU A 13 -7.44 -18.08 -5.68
N ASN A 14 -7.77 -18.96 -4.74
CA ASN A 14 -9.06 -18.96 -4.10
C ASN A 14 -9.36 -17.50 -3.75
N THR A 15 -10.57 -17.02 -4.06
CA THR A 15 -10.95 -15.61 -3.85
C THR A 15 -10.65 -15.14 -2.42
N ASP A 16 -10.58 -16.10 -1.50
CA ASP A 16 -10.14 -16.00 -0.12
C ASP A 16 -8.69 -15.49 0.09
N TYR A 17 -7.72 -15.87 -0.75
CA TYR A 17 -6.29 -15.50 -0.57
C TYR A 17 -6.09 -13.98 -0.57
N ARG A 18 -6.59 -13.29 -1.61
CA ARG A 18 -6.41 -11.84 -1.74
C ARG A 18 -7.15 -11.09 -0.63
N LEU A 19 -8.32 -11.58 -0.24
CA LEU A 19 -9.12 -11.02 0.83
C LEU A 19 -8.37 -11.13 2.17
N ASN A 20 -7.84 -12.31 2.47
CA ASN A 20 -7.14 -12.57 3.73
C ASN A 20 -5.78 -11.87 3.80
N LEU A 21 -5.04 -11.80 2.68
CA LEU A 21 -3.84 -10.98 2.59
C LEU A 21 -4.15 -9.50 2.86
N THR A 22 -5.22 -8.98 2.25
CA THR A 22 -5.64 -7.58 2.46
C THR A 22 -5.98 -7.32 3.92
N LYS A 23 -6.69 -8.25 4.59
CA LYS A 23 -6.99 -8.15 6.03
C LYS A 23 -5.72 -8.12 6.89
N HIS A 24 -4.73 -8.97 6.59
CA HIS A 24 -3.45 -8.96 7.30
C HIS A 24 -2.69 -7.65 7.12
N ILE A 25 -2.64 -7.14 5.88
CA ILE A 25 -2.00 -5.85 5.58
C ILE A 25 -2.71 -4.70 6.32
N ASP A 26 -4.04 -4.70 6.32
CA ASP A 26 -4.83 -3.67 7.01
C ASP A 26 -4.58 -3.68 8.52
N HIS A 27 -4.52 -4.87 9.13
CA HIS A 27 -4.20 -5.01 10.55
C HIS A 27 -2.84 -4.42 10.92
N GLU A 28 -1.82 -4.68 10.09
CA GLU A 28 -0.45 -4.16 10.31
C GLU A 28 -0.38 -2.63 10.21
N PHE A 29 -1.23 -2.00 9.41
CA PHE A 29 -1.33 -0.54 9.34
C PHE A 29 -2.11 0.10 10.49
N GLU A 30 -2.88 -0.68 11.25
CA GLU A 30 -3.65 -0.23 12.42
C GLU A 30 -2.89 -0.45 13.74
N GLU A 31 -1.92 -1.35 13.75
CA GLU A 31 -1.12 -1.64 14.94
C GLU A 31 -0.20 -0.48 15.32
N GLU A 32 -0.37 0.07 16.53
CA GLU A 32 0.40 1.21 17.07
C GLU A 32 1.92 0.94 17.07
N ALA A 33 2.32 -0.31 17.33
CA ALA A 33 3.72 -0.72 17.31
C ALA A 33 4.33 -0.56 15.90
N SER A 34 3.59 -0.96 14.86
CA SER A 34 4.00 -0.79 13.46
C SER A 34 4.04 0.69 13.10
N ILE A 35 2.99 1.46 13.38
CA ILE A 35 2.91 2.92 13.13
C ILE A 35 4.10 3.68 13.77
N SER A 36 4.60 3.22 14.93
CA SER A 36 5.75 3.82 15.59
C SER A 36 7.07 3.64 14.83
N ARG A 37 7.25 2.51 14.13
CA ARG A 37 8.46 2.16 13.36
C ARG A 37 8.45 2.72 11.94
N SER A 38 7.25 2.93 11.42
CA SER A 38 6.93 3.53 10.12
C SER A 38 7.25 5.02 9.99
N LYS A 39 7.53 5.71 11.11
CA LYS A 39 7.70 7.16 11.14
C LYS A 39 9.05 7.59 11.67
N ASP A 40 9.57 8.67 11.12
CA ASP A 40 10.71 9.40 11.67
C ASP A 40 10.19 10.59 12.50
N GLY A 41 10.50 10.62 13.80
CA GLY A 41 10.13 11.70 14.73
C GLY A 41 9.06 11.38 15.78
N HIS A 42 8.48 12.44 16.37
CA HIS A 42 7.61 12.39 17.57
C HIS A 42 6.35 11.51 17.42
N ASN A 43 5.82 11.03 18.55
CA ASN A 43 4.48 10.41 18.62
C ASN A 43 3.41 11.35 18.03
N GLY A 44 2.47 10.82 17.24
CA GLY A 44 1.43 11.64 16.59
C GLY A 44 1.65 12.02 15.11
N VAL A 45 2.79 11.70 14.49
CA VAL A 45 3.10 12.19 13.13
C VAL A 45 2.08 11.75 12.06
N PHE A 46 1.51 10.55 12.18
CA PHE A 46 0.44 10.05 11.30
C PHE A 46 -0.89 9.80 12.04
N THR A 47 -0.95 10.12 13.33
CA THR A 47 -2.11 9.89 14.20
C THR A 47 -2.72 11.22 14.65
N ARG A 48 -3.84 11.57 14.01
CA ARG A 48 -4.82 12.67 14.21
C ARG A 48 -5.49 12.93 12.86
N GLU A 49 -6.68 13.53 12.82
CA GLU A 49 -7.51 13.83 11.63
C GLU A 49 -6.75 14.42 10.42
N ARG A 50 -5.95 13.59 9.74
CA ARG A 50 -5.14 13.98 8.60
C ARG A 50 -5.67 13.31 7.37
N LYS A 51 -5.75 14.09 6.29
CA LYS A 51 -6.12 13.57 4.97
C LYS A 51 -5.12 12.51 4.49
N LEU A 52 -3.83 12.68 4.79
CA LEU A 52 -2.74 11.73 4.51
C LEU A 52 -2.37 10.92 5.76
N THR A 53 -3.08 9.82 5.99
CA THR A 53 -2.69 8.79 6.98
C THR A 53 -1.56 7.91 6.43
N LEU A 54 -0.90 7.13 7.29
CA LEU A 54 0.18 6.22 6.90
C LEU A 54 -0.26 5.26 5.77
N LYS A 55 -1.38 4.55 5.98
CA LYS A 55 -2.00 3.66 4.99
C LYS A 55 -2.19 4.36 3.64
N ARG A 56 -2.84 5.52 3.64
CA ARG A 56 -3.10 6.29 2.41
C ARG A 56 -1.80 6.71 1.72
N LEU A 57 -0.80 7.15 2.47
CA LEU A 57 0.49 7.57 1.94
C LEU A 57 1.23 6.42 1.25
N VAL A 58 1.27 5.25 1.90
CA VAL A 58 1.93 4.06 1.34
C VAL A 58 1.21 3.57 0.08
N PHE A 59 -0.13 3.46 0.10
CA PHE A 59 -0.92 3.13 -1.08
C PHE A 59 -0.72 4.13 -2.22
N LEU A 60 -0.67 5.43 -1.91
CA LEU A 60 -0.46 6.46 -2.92
C LEU A 60 0.93 6.35 -3.57
N ILE A 61 1.97 6.07 -2.78
CA ILE A 61 3.34 5.87 -3.29
C ILE A 61 3.41 4.65 -4.22
N MET A 62 2.73 3.55 -3.87
CA MET A 62 2.70 2.33 -4.69
C MET A 62 1.88 2.49 -5.98
N THR A 63 0.99 3.48 -6.06
CA THR A 63 0.04 3.64 -7.18
C THR A 63 0.40 4.77 -8.15
N PHE A 64 1.49 5.50 -7.92
CA PHE A 64 1.92 6.57 -8.82
C PHE A 64 2.18 6.06 -10.24
N LYS A 65 1.51 6.67 -11.20
CA LYS A 65 1.60 6.32 -12.62
C LYS A 65 1.86 7.54 -13.50
N THR A 66 1.51 8.73 -13.04
CA THR A 66 1.56 9.95 -13.83
C THR A 66 2.11 11.14 -13.01
N SER A 67 1.52 12.33 -13.18
CA SER A 67 1.91 13.51 -12.41
C SER A 67 1.37 13.41 -10.99
N VAL A 68 2.24 13.67 -10.00
CA VAL A 68 1.93 13.59 -8.56
C VAL A 68 0.60 14.25 -8.18
N GLN A 69 0.28 15.45 -8.70
CA GLN A 69 -0.98 16.11 -8.34
C GLN A 69 -2.19 15.46 -9.02
N ARG A 70 -2.06 14.97 -10.25
CA ARG A 70 -3.16 14.25 -10.92
C ARG A 70 -3.45 12.94 -10.20
N ASP A 71 -2.42 12.24 -9.76
CA ASP A 71 -2.57 10.98 -9.02
C ASP A 71 -3.16 11.24 -7.63
N LEU A 72 -2.77 12.32 -6.94
CA LEU A 72 -3.42 12.78 -5.70
C LEU A 72 -4.90 13.10 -5.91
N ASP A 73 -5.21 13.95 -6.88
CA ASP A 73 -6.57 14.39 -7.19
C ASP A 73 -7.46 13.16 -7.53
N ARG A 74 -6.96 12.24 -8.37
CA ARG A 74 -7.64 10.98 -8.70
C ARG A 74 -7.85 10.06 -7.49
N PHE A 75 -6.84 9.93 -6.64
CA PHE A 75 -6.91 9.09 -5.45
C PHE A 75 -7.96 9.60 -4.47
N TYR A 76 -7.99 10.91 -4.20
CA TYR A 76 -8.98 11.48 -3.30
C TYR A 76 -10.38 11.50 -3.89
N LYS A 77 -10.54 11.74 -5.20
CA LYS A 77 -11.82 11.56 -5.89
C LYS A 77 -12.38 10.15 -5.73
N ALA A 78 -11.52 9.13 -5.85
CA ALA A 78 -11.93 7.74 -5.67
C ALA A 78 -12.29 7.40 -4.21
N LEU A 79 -11.74 8.12 -3.23
CA LEU A 79 -12.09 7.94 -1.82
C LEU A 79 -13.38 8.67 -1.41
N SER A 80 -13.68 9.81 -2.03
CA SER A 80 -14.85 10.63 -1.70
C SER A 80 -16.11 10.28 -2.47
N ASP A 81 -16.00 9.46 -3.53
CA ASP A 81 -17.09 9.17 -4.49
C ASP A 81 -17.79 10.45 -4.99
N ASP A 82 -17.00 11.52 -5.13
CA ASP A 82 -17.50 12.83 -5.53
C ASP A 82 -17.42 12.97 -7.05
N ASP A 83 -18.41 13.62 -7.65
CA ASP A 83 -18.43 13.91 -9.09
C ASP A 83 -17.33 14.92 -9.45
N PHE A 84 -16.99 15.80 -8.51
CA PHE A 84 -16.02 16.87 -8.70
C PHE A 84 -14.61 16.50 -8.23
N ASN A 85 -13.61 17.01 -8.96
CA ASN A 85 -12.21 16.81 -8.60
C ASN A 85 -11.74 17.95 -7.69
N ILE A 86 -12.16 17.90 -6.42
CA ILE A 86 -11.76 18.89 -5.43
C ILE A 86 -10.35 18.56 -4.93
N ARG A 87 -9.46 19.56 -4.92
CA ARG A 87 -8.10 19.37 -4.44
C ARG A 87 -8.07 19.22 -2.92
N GLU A 88 -8.02 17.97 -2.48
CA GLU A 88 -7.95 17.62 -1.06
C GLU A 88 -6.56 17.84 -0.44
N VAL A 89 -5.50 17.54 -1.20
CA VAL A 89 -4.11 17.52 -0.74
C VAL A 89 -3.17 18.07 -1.82
N THR A 90 -2.18 18.85 -1.40
CA THR A 90 -1.18 19.43 -2.31
C THR A 90 0.09 18.58 -2.42
N LYS A 91 0.85 18.74 -3.51
CA LYS A 91 2.19 18.14 -3.66
C LYS A 91 3.12 18.46 -2.47
N GLY A 92 3.02 19.67 -1.91
CA GLY A 92 3.82 20.09 -0.76
C GLY A 92 3.48 19.31 0.51
N ALA A 93 2.18 19.17 0.80
CA ALA A 93 1.71 18.36 1.93
C ALA A 93 2.13 16.89 1.79
N LEU A 94 2.07 16.34 0.58
CA LEU A 94 2.58 15.01 0.28
C LEU A 94 4.10 14.91 0.53
N SER A 95 4.89 15.88 0.06
CA SER A 95 6.35 15.88 0.26
C SER A 95 6.71 15.90 1.75
N GLN A 96 5.99 16.68 2.55
CA GLN A 96 6.18 16.75 4.01
C GLN A 96 5.71 15.49 4.74
N ALA A 97 4.67 14.80 4.24
CA ALA A 97 4.25 13.54 4.79
C ALA A 97 5.26 12.43 4.46
N ARG A 98 5.72 12.38 3.20
CA ARG A 98 6.72 11.43 2.72
C ARG A 98 8.07 11.58 3.42
N SER A 99 8.50 12.80 3.75
CA SER A 99 9.77 13.00 4.47
C SER A 99 9.77 12.41 5.88
N LYS A 100 8.61 12.06 6.43
CA LYS A 100 8.45 11.45 7.75
C LYS A 100 8.21 9.94 7.68
N LEU A 101 8.12 9.39 6.47
CA LEU A 101 7.91 7.97 6.24
C LEU A 101 9.25 7.25 6.23
N THR A 102 9.38 6.17 7.00
CA THR A 102 10.60 5.36 6.99
C THR A 102 10.51 4.26 5.92
N PRO A 103 11.65 3.74 5.42
CA PRO A 103 11.63 2.59 4.52
C PRO A 103 11.09 1.29 5.16
N TRP A 104 10.87 1.29 6.48
CA TRP A 104 10.46 0.11 7.23
C TRP A 104 9.13 -0.45 6.74
N ASP A 105 8.15 0.41 6.45
CA ASP A 105 6.82 -0.02 5.96
C ASP A 105 6.88 -0.85 4.69
N PHE A 106 7.69 -0.42 3.73
CA PHE A 106 7.81 -1.11 2.45
C PHE A 106 8.49 -2.46 2.60
N LYS A 107 9.47 -2.56 3.50
CA LYS A 107 10.11 -3.84 3.84
C LYS A 107 9.12 -4.77 4.52
N ARG A 108 8.41 -4.27 5.52
CA ARG A 108 7.41 -5.04 6.28
C ARG A 108 6.29 -5.55 5.38
N LEU A 109 5.77 -4.73 4.48
CA LEU A 109 4.77 -5.15 3.49
C LEU A 109 5.27 -6.25 2.57
N ASN A 110 6.51 -6.14 2.12
CA ASN A 110 7.12 -7.16 1.28
C ASN A 110 7.31 -8.48 2.04
N GLU A 111 7.77 -8.42 3.30
CA GLU A 111 7.89 -9.57 4.20
C GLU A 111 6.53 -10.26 4.39
N ILE A 112 5.49 -9.53 4.80
CA ILE A 112 4.15 -10.08 5.00
C ILE A 112 3.61 -10.73 3.72
N THR A 113 3.79 -10.06 2.58
CA THR A 113 3.29 -10.56 1.30
C THR A 113 4.01 -11.84 0.88
N ALA A 114 5.34 -11.88 1.05
CA ALA A 114 6.14 -13.06 0.74
C ALA A 114 5.82 -14.22 1.68
N GLU A 115 5.80 -13.97 3.00
CA GLU A 115 5.45 -14.97 4.01
C GLU A 115 4.05 -15.56 3.77
N TYR A 116 3.08 -14.71 3.47
CA TYR A 116 1.72 -15.14 3.18
C TYR A 116 1.65 -15.97 1.88
N PHE A 117 2.36 -15.55 0.84
CA PHE A 117 2.43 -16.31 -0.42
C PHE A 117 3.01 -17.71 -0.21
N TYR A 118 4.20 -17.81 0.41
CA TYR A 118 4.87 -19.11 0.61
C TYR A 118 4.16 -20.02 1.60
N ARG A 119 3.29 -19.47 2.47
CA ARG A 119 2.47 -20.26 3.39
C ARG A 119 1.19 -20.79 2.76
N GLU A 120 0.49 -19.97 1.99
CA GLU A 120 -0.89 -20.26 1.56
C GLU A 120 -0.98 -20.76 0.12
N VAL A 121 0.05 -20.54 -0.71
CA VAL A 121 0.05 -20.91 -2.12
C VAL A 121 0.93 -22.13 -2.32
N SER A 122 0.38 -23.16 -2.96
CA SER A 122 1.20 -24.25 -3.49
C SER A 122 1.98 -23.75 -4.70
N TYR A 123 3.30 -23.91 -4.66
CA TYR A 123 4.20 -23.52 -5.73
C TYR A 123 5.13 -24.69 -6.09
N ASP A 124 5.54 -24.76 -7.34
CA ASP A 124 6.46 -25.80 -7.81
C ASP A 124 7.89 -25.48 -7.38
N THR A 125 8.63 -26.51 -6.96
CA THR A 125 10.07 -26.44 -6.69
C THR A 125 10.84 -27.06 -7.86
N TRP A 126 12.02 -26.51 -8.13
CA TRP A 126 12.95 -26.97 -9.18
C TRP A 126 13.27 -28.46 -9.11
#